data_AF-A0A7W1R511-F1
#
_entry.id   AF-A0A7W1R511-F1
#
_cell.length_a   1.000
_cell.length_b   1.000
_cell.length_c   1.000
_cell.angle_alpha   90.00
_cell.angle_beta   90.00
_cell.angle_gamma   90.00
#
_symmetry.space_group_name_H-M   'P 1'
#
loop_
_entity.id
_entity.type
_entity.pdbx_description
1 polymer ?
#
loop_
_entity_poly.entity_id
_entity_poly.type
_entity_poly.pdbx_seq_one_letter_code
_entity_poly.pdbx_strand_id
1 'polypeptide(L)'
;MTARRKARKRALDILFESDLRGLDPVATAAARLALADPPVPDYAVELVEGVVAQRGRIDELITTYAEGWTLERLPGVDRALMRIAIFELLCT
;
A
#
# COMPACT_ATOMS: atom_id res chain seq x y z
N MET A 1 -19.26 -2.75 6.59
CA MET A 1 -17.95 -3.07 5.96
C MET A 1 -17.29 -4.18 6.74
N THR A 2 -16.81 -5.23 6.07
CA THR A 2 -16.04 -6.32 6.71
C THR A 2 -14.70 -5.79 7.24
N ALA A 3 -14.14 -6.45 8.27
CA ALA A 3 -12.87 -6.06 8.89
C ALA A 3 -11.73 -5.91 7.86
N ARG A 4 -11.64 -6.85 6.90
CA ARG A 4 -10.66 -6.82 5.80
C ARG A 4 -10.81 -5.60 4.89
N ARG A 5 -12.04 -5.16 4.58
CA ARG A 5 -12.24 -3.96 3.73
C ARG A 5 -11.80 -2.67 4.43
N LYS A 6 -12.01 -2.55 5.74
CA LYS A 6 -11.51 -1.41 6.52
C LYS A 6 -9.98 -1.40 6.58
N ALA A 7 -9.37 -2.56 6.79
CA ALA A 7 -7.91 -2.70 6.83
C ALA A 7 -7.25 -2.35 5.49
N ARG A 8 -7.78 -2.85 4.35
CA ARG A 8 -7.29 -2.47 3.01
C ARG A 8 -7.37 -0.97 2.76
N LYS A 9 -8.49 -0.34 3.13
CA LYS A 9 -8.64 1.12 3.02
C LYS A 9 -7.57 1.85 3.83
N ARG A 10 -7.29 1.39 5.06
CA ARG A 10 -6.27 2.01 5.91
C ARG A 10 -4.86 1.82 5.34
N ALA A 11 -4.52 0.65 4.81
CA ALA A 11 -3.25 0.41 4.13
C ALA A 11 -3.08 1.32 2.91
N LEU A 12 -4.15 1.51 2.13
CA LEU A 12 -4.18 2.42 0.99
C LEU A 12 -3.88 3.86 1.42
N ASP A 13 -4.55 4.36 2.46
CA ASP A 13 -4.35 5.72 2.98
C ASP A 13 -2.88 5.93 3.39
N ILE A 14 -2.26 4.94 4.05
CA ILE A 14 -0.85 5.00 4.52
C ILE A 14 0.12 5.00 3.34
N LEU A 15 -0.06 4.09 2.38
CA LEU A 15 0.83 4.00 1.21
C LEU A 15 0.73 5.26 0.36
N PHE A 16 -0.48 5.80 0.17
CA PHE A 16 -0.69 7.05 -0.54
C PHE A 16 -0.06 8.25 0.17
N GLU A 17 -0.26 8.39 1.48
CA GLU A 17 0.35 9.46 2.28
C GLU A 17 1.88 9.41 2.20
N SER A 18 2.45 8.22 2.32
CA SER A 18 3.90 8.02 2.34
C SER A 18 4.51 8.38 0.98
N ASP A 19 3.87 7.94 -0.10
CA ASP A 19 4.27 8.24 -1.47
C ASP A 19 4.16 9.76 -1.77
N LEU A 20 3.08 10.41 -1.31
CA LEU A 20 2.89 11.85 -1.46
C LEU A 20 3.94 12.68 -0.70
N ARG A 21 4.39 12.20 0.45
CA ARG A 21 5.35 12.90 1.32
C ARG A 21 6.80 12.44 1.14
N GLY A 22 7.06 11.43 0.31
CA GLY A 22 8.39 10.82 0.17
C GLY A 22 8.89 10.16 1.46
N LEU A 23 7.99 9.66 2.30
CA LEU A 23 8.31 9.00 3.56
C LEU A 23 8.38 7.48 3.40
N ASP A 24 9.06 6.82 4.34
CA ASP A 24 9.02 5.36 4.45
C ASP A 24 7.61 4.90 4.89
N PRO A 25 6.91 4.05 4.11
CA PRO A 25 5.57 3.59 4.47
C PRO A 25 5.49 2.80 5.77
N VAL A 26 6.53 2.06 6.13
CA VAL A 26 6.55 1.29 7.39
C VAL A 26 6.62 2.26 8.58
N ALA A 27 7.51 3.26 8.52
CA ALA A 27 7.56 4.33 9.52
C ALA A 27 6.23 5.11 9.61
N THR A 28 5.59 5.42 8.48
CA THR A 28 4.27 6.06 8.48
C THR A 28 3.21 5.18 9.13
N ALA A 29 3.20 3.87 8.85
CA ALA A 29 2.27 2.94 9.50
C ALA A 29 2.47 2.90 11.02
N ALA A 30 3.72 2.84 11.49
CA ALA A 30 4.07 2.87 12.91
C ALA A 30 3.65 4.19 13.58
N ALA A 31 3.87 5.33 12.92
CA ALA A 31 3.42 6.63 13.43
C ALA A 31 1.88 6.72 13.49
N ARG A 32 1.18 6.17 12.50
CA ARG A 32 -0.28 6.10 12.49
C ARG A 32 -0.81 5.17 13.57
N LEU A 33 -0.18 4.02 13.81
CA LEU A 33 -0.48 3.13 14.94
C LEU A 33 -0.39 3.86 16.28
N ALA A 34 0.67 4.65 16.48
CA ALA A 34 0.89 5.41 17.71
C ALA A 34 -0.12 6.55 17.94
N LEU A 35 -0.75 7.05 16.87
CA LEU A 35 -1.69 8.18 16.89
C LEU A 35 -3.15 7.77 16.67
N ALA A 36 -3.44 6.49 16.41
CA ALA A 36 -4.74 6.07 15.89
C ALA A 36 -5.79 5.88 16.98
N ASP A 37 -6.82 6.71 16.93
CA ASP A 37 -8.17 6.44 17.48
C ASP A 37 -9.19 6.50 16.32
N PRO A 38 -9.79 5.38 15.87
CA PRO A 38 -9.66 4.01 16.37
C PRO A 38 -8.40 3.27 15.86
N PRO A 39 -8.00 2.18 16.53
CA PRO A 39 -6.78 1.42 16.23
C PRO A 39 -6.64 1.02 14.76
N VAL A 40 -5.42 1.07 14.24
CA VAL A 40 -5.09 0.52 12.93
C VAL A 40 -5.22 -1.02 13.03
N PRO A 41 -5.99 -1.68 12.15
CA PRO A 41 -6.07 -3.14 12.16
C PRO A 41 -4.71 -3.77 11.84
N ASP A 42 -4.33 -4.84 12.53
CA ASP A 42 -3.05 -5.56 12.29
C ASP A 42 -2.87 -5.92 10.81
N TYR A 43 -3.95 -6.35 10.15
CA TYR A 43 -3.93 -6.67 8.72
C TYR A 43 -3.55 -5.47 7.83
N ALA A 44 -3.83 -4.23 8.24
CA ALA A 44 -3.39 -3.07 7.48
C ALA A 44 -1.87 -2.87 7.55
N VAL A 45 -1.26 -3.20 8.70
CA VAL A 45 0.19 -3.14 8.90
C VAL A 45 0.86 -4.23 8.07
N GLU A 46 0.34 -5.45 8.13
CA GLU A 46 0.81 -6.59 7.34
C GLU A 46 0.81 -6.27 5.83
N LEU A 47 -0.26 -5.64 5.33
CA LEU A 47 -0.33 -5.20 3.93
C LEU A 47 0.74 -4.17 3.59
N VAL A 48 0.97 -3.17 4.45
CA VAL A 48 1.99 -2.13 4.20
C VAL A 48 3.38 -2.73 4.20
N GLU A 49 3.71 -3.51 5.23
CA GLU A 49 5.02 -4.17 5.36
C GLU A 49 5.28 -5.13 4.20
N GLY A 50 4.29 -5.95 3.85
CA GLY A 50 4.37 -6.89 2.74
C GLY A 50 4.56 -6.21 1.39
N VAL A 51 3.81 -5.13 1.13
CA VAL A 51 3.99 -4.31 -0.08
C VAL A 51 5.38 -3.70 -0.13
N VAL A 52 5.90 -3.17 0.98
CA VAL A 52 7.26 -2.60 1.02
C VAL A 52 8.32 -3.69 0.79
N ALA A 53 8.18 -4.85 1.43
CA ALA A 53 9.11 -5.96 1.29
C ALA A 53 9.17 -6.53 -0.14
N GLN A 54 8.06 -6.50 -0.87
CA GLN A 54 7.96 -7.00 -2.25
C GLN A 54 7.91 -5.87 -3.30
N ARG A 55 8.19 -4.62 -2.92
CA ARG A 55 7.95 -3.44 -3.77
C ARG A 55 8.61 -3.56 -5.14
N GLY A 56 9.87 -4.02 -5.20
CA GLY A 56 10.59 -4.18 -6.46
C GLY A 56 9.88 -5.13 -7.43
N ARG A 57 9.49 -6.31 -6.96
CA ARG A 57 8.77 -7.32 -7.76
C ARG A 57 7.37 -6.84 -8.15
N ILE A 58 6.67 -6.18 -7.24
CA ILE A 58 5.33 -5.63 -7.50
C ILE A 58 5.39 -4.54 -8.57
N ASP A 59 6.32 -3.58 -8.42
CA ASP A 59 6.49 -2.47 -9.36
C ASP A 59 6.94 -2.99 -10.74
N GLU A 60 7.81 -4.00 -10.80
CA GLU A 60 8.20 -4.68 -12.04
C GLU A 60 6.98 -5.29 -12.75
N LEU A 61 6.12 -6.01 -12.03
CA LEU A 61 4.89 -6.58 -12.59
C LEU A 61 3.94 -5.48 -13.11
N ILE A 62 3.74 -4.39 -12.35
CA ILE A 62 2.91 -3.28 -12.81
C ILE A 62 3.48 -2.71 -14.11
N THR A 63 4.79 -2.42 -14.16
CA THR A 63 5.41 -1.82 -15.35
C THR A 63 5.44 -2.75 -16.56
N THR A 64 5.53 -4.07 -16.35
CA THR A 64 5.52 -5.06 -17.42
C THR A 64 4.17 -5.12 -18.13
N TYR A 65 3.06 -4.94 -17.39
CA TYR A 65 1.70 -5.00 -17.92
C TYR A 65 1.05 -3.63 -18.15
N ALA A 66 1.68 -2.53 -17.72
CA ALA A 66 1.21 -1.17 -17.96
C ALA A 66 1.60 -0.68 -19.37
N GLU A 67 0.85 -1.09 -20.38
CA GLU A 67 1.09 -0.65 -21.76
C GLU A 67 0.88 0.87 -21.91
N GLY A 68 1.93 1.59 -22.32
CA GLY A 68 1.87 3.04 -22.58
C GLY A 68 1.84 3.94 -21.33
N TRP A 69 1.96 3.37 -20.13
CA TRP A 69 1.98 4.09 -18.87
C TRP A 69 3.20 3.71 -18.04
N THR A 70 3.93 4.72 -17.54
CA THR A 70 4.95 4.47 -16.52
C THR A 70 4.32 4.48 -15.14
N LEU A 71 5.00 3.85 -14.18
CA LEU A 71 4.52 3.77 -12.80
C LEU A 71 4.30 5.16 -12.17
N GLU A 72 5.13 6.14 -12.54
CA GLU A 72 5.06 7.51 -12.04
C GLU A 72 3.87 8.29 -12.61
N ARG A 73 3.40 7.94 -13.82
CA ARG A 73 2.25 8.60 -14.46
C ARG A 73 0.91 8.18 -13.86
N LEU A 74 0.88 7.08 -13.12
CA LEU A 74 -0.33 6.64 -12.43
C LEU A 74 -0.69 7.60 -11.29
N PRO A 75 -1.99 7.89 -11.09
CA PRO A 75 -2.44 8.58 -9.89
C PRO A 75 -1.95 7.84 -8.63
N GLY A 76 -1.51 8.59 -7.62
CA GLY A 76 -0.91 7.99 -6.41
C GLY A 76 -1.83 6.99 -5.72
N VAL A 77 -3.15 7.24 -5.75
CA VAL A 77 -4.16 6.31 -5.19
C VAL A 77 -4.21 5.01 -6.01
N ASP A 78 -4.21 5.09 -7.34
CA ASP A 78 -4.27 3.90 -8.20
C ASP A 78 -2.98 3.07 -8.10
N ARG A 79 -1.82 3.74 -8.04
CA ARG A 79 -0.53 3.09 -7.81
C ARG A 79 -0.52 2.36 -6.46
N ALA A 80 -0.98 3.01 -5.39
CA ALA A 80 -1.07 2.36 -4.08
C ALA A 80 -2.07 1.19 -4.07
N LEU A 81 -3.21 1.33 -4.76
CA LEU A 81 -4.21 0.27 -4.88
C LEU A 81 -3.67 -0.95 -5.63
N MET A 82 -2.99 -0.75 -6.77
CA MET A 82 -2.40 -1.84 -7.54
C MET A 82 -1.32 -2.57 -6.75
N ARG A 83 -0.49 -1.84 -6.01
CA ARG A 83 0.53 -2.46 -5.15
C ARG A 83 -0.09 -3.38 -4.10
N ILE A 84 -1.16 -2.93 -3.42
CA ILE A 84 -1.90 -3.76 -2.45
C ILE A 84 -2.52 -4.97 -3.14
N ALA A 85 -3.20 -4.77 -4.28
CA ALA A 85 -3.91 -5.84 -4.98
C ALA A 85 -2.95 -6.94 -5.45
N ILE A 86 -1.80 -6.58 -6.02
CA ILE A 86 -0.79 -7.53 -6.50
C ILE A 86 -0.16 -8.27 -5.32
N PHE A 87 0.15 -7.57 -4.22
CA PHE A 87 0.65 -8.24 -3.01
C PHE A 87 -0.34 -9.28 -2.48
N GLU A 88 -1.62 -8.93 -2.38
CA GLU A 88 -2.65 -9.86 -1.91
C GLU A 88 -2.82 -11.07 -2.83
N LEU A 89 -2.68 -10.91 -4.15
CA LEU A 89 -2.82 -12.02 -5.10
C LEU A 89 -1.63 -13.00 -5.09
N LEU A 90 -0.44 -12.53 -4.70
CA LEU A 90 0.80 -13.31 -4.81
C LEU A 90 1.26 -13.91 -3.48
N CYS A 91 0.85 -13.32 -2.36
CA CYS A 91 1.44 -13.63 -1.04
C CYS A 91 0.41 -13.93 0.05
N THR A 92 -0.89 -13.74 -0.22
CA THR A 92 -1.98 -14.01 0.75
C THR A 92 -2.89 -15.13 0.25
#